data_AF-A0A7W1GEQ2-F1
#
_entry.id   AF-A0A7W1GEQ2-F1
#
_cell.length_a   1.000
_cell.length_b   1.000
_cell.length_c   1.000
_cell.angle_alpha   90.00
_cell.angle_beta   90.00
_cell.angle_gamma   90.00
#
_symmetry.space_group_name_H-M   'P 1'
#
loop_
_entity.id
_entity.type
_entity.pdbx_description
1 polymer ?
#
loop_
_entity_poly.entity_id
_entity_poly.type
_entity_poly.pdbx_seq_one_letter_code
_entity_poly.pdbx_strand_id
1 'polypeptide(L)' 'MNDARRSEKEFLSVVMPLYREGSHPRTVLAAVRDTLATVNVLYEFVLVDDASSDDTWAIIKEEAKTCQMLRGSSA' A
#
# COMPACT_ATOMS: atom_id res chain seq x y z
N MET A 1 -26.37 -5.72 -27.11
CA MET A 1 -26.05 -6.17 -25.74
C MET A 1 -24.61 -5.73 -25.46
N ASN A 2 -24.45 -4.91 -24.43
CA ASN A 2 -23.25 -4.14 -24.09
C ASN A 2 -21.95 -4.95 -24.03
N ASP A 3 -20.84 -4.37 -24.50
CA ASP A 3 -19.68 -4.19 -23.63
C ASP A 3 -18.76 -3.05 -24.09
N ALA A 4 -19.23 -1.81 -23.91
CA ALA A 4 -18.35 -0.64 -23.87
C ALA A 4 -17.94 -0.39 -22.41
N ARG A 5 -17.37 -1.40 -21.72
CA ARG A 5 -16.73 -1.18 -20.43
C ARG A 5 -15.41 -0.44 -20.69
N ARG A 6 -15.38 0.81 -20.24
CA ARG A 6 -14.25 1.74 -20.25
C ARG A 6 -12.89 1.02 -20.21
N SER A 7 -12.05 1.33 -21.19
CA SER A 7 -10.60 1.20 -21.13
C SER A 7 -10.01 2.23 -20.14
N GLU A 8 -10.47 2.24 -18.89
CA GLU A 8 -9.70 2.83 -17.80
C GLU A 8 -8.99 1.69 -17.10
N LYS A 9 -7.67 1.80 -16.92
CA LYS A 9 -6.92 0.81 -16.13
C LYS A 9 -7.60 0.70 -14.77
N GLU A 10 -8.03 -0.52 -14.41
CA GLU A 10 -8.58 -0.77 -13.08
C GLU A 10 -7.59 -0.28 -12.01
N PHE A 11 -8.12 0.41 -11.01
CA PHE A 11 -7.33 0.96 -9.90
C PHE A 11 -7.52 0.09 -8.66
N LEU A 12 -6.42 -0.43 -8.13
CA LEU A 12 -6.38 -1.32 -6.97
C LEU A 12 -5.86 -0.58 -5.73
N SER A 13 -6.67 -0.51 -4.68
CA SER A 13 -6.19 -0.08 -3.35
C SER A 13 -5.79 -1.30 -2.52
N VAL A 14 -4.51 -1.41 -2.17
CA VAL A 14 -4.00 -2.44 -1.24
C VAL A 14 -4.01 -1.87 0.17
N VAL A 15 -4.95 -2.31 1.00
CA VAL A 15 -5.10 -1.85 2.38
C VAL A 15 -4.44 -2.85 3.33
N MET A 16 -3.54 -2.37 4.20
CA MET A 16 -2.82 -3.20 5.17
C MET A 16 -2.89 -2.58 6.58
N PRO A 17 -3.62 -3.19 7.52
CA PRO A 17 -3.50 -2.85 8.94
C PRO A 17 -2.18 -3.39 9.49
N LEU A 18 -1.50 -2.59 10.30
CA LEU A 18 -0.19 -2.89 10.88
C LEU A 18 -0.24 -2.65 12.39
N TYR A 19 0.20 -3.64 13.16
CA TYR A 19 0.38 -3.52 14.62
C TYR A 19 1.69 -4.18 15.02
N ARG A 20 2.60 -3.39 15.59
CA ARG A 20 3.94 -3.87 16.01
C ARG A 20 4.75 -4.53 14.90
N GLU A 21 4.77 -3.89 13.74
CA GLU A 21 5.38 -4.43 12.52
C GLU A 21 6.66 -3.70 12.12
N GLY A 22 7.30 -2.88 12.97
CA GLY A 22 8.40 -1.99 12.58
C GLY A 22 9.43 -2.56 11.58
N SER A 23 9.83 -3.82 11.72
CA SER A 23 10.81 -4.45 10.82
C SER A 23 10.30 -4.90 9.43
N HIS A 24 8.99 -5.00 9.19
CA HIS A 24 8.42 -5.72 8.04
C HIS A 24 7.81 -4.89 6.89
N PRO A 25 7.33 -3.63 7.05
CA PRO A 25 6.65 -2.87 6.00
C PRO A 25 7.43 -2.82 4.69
N ARG A 26 8.75 -2.64 4.75
CA ARG A 26 9.60 -2.56 3.56
C ARG A 26 9.59 -3.84 2.74
N THR A 27 9.76 -4.99 3.41
CA THR A 27 9.79 -6.30 2.76
C THR A 27 8.45 -6.63 2.13
N VAL A 28 7.35 -6.35 2.84
CA VAL A 28 5.99 -6.58 2.32
C VAL A 28 5.68 -5.66 1.14
N LEU A 29 5.99 -4.37 1.24
CA LEU A 29 5.80 -3.41 0.16
C LEU A 29 6.58 -3.83 -1.09
N ALA A 30 7.83 -4.29 -0.95
CA ALA A 30 8.62 -4.78 -2.09
C ALA A 30 7.95 -6.00 -2.76
N ALA A 31 7.56 -7.01 -1.98
CA ALA A 31 6.93 -8.22 -2.51
C ALA A 31 5.59 -7.93 -3.23
N VAL A 32 4.78 -7.01 -2.69
CA VAL A 32 3.52 -6.62 -3.34
C VAL A 32 3.78 -5.82 -4.61
N ARG A 33 4.75 -4.89 -4.61
CA ARG A 33 5.14 -4.14 -5.83
C ARG A 33 5.60 -5.06 -6.95
N ASP A 34 6.46 -6.03 -6.64
CA ASP A 34 6.97 -7.00 -7.61
C ASP A 34 5.83 -7.84 -8.20
N THR A 35 4.87 -8.24 -7.36
CA THR A 35 3.68 -8.96 -7.81
C THR A 35 2.81 -8.09 -8.72
N LEU A 36 2.51 -6.85 -8.32
CA LEU A 36 1.64 -5.94 -9.07
C LEU A 36 2.27 -5.47 -10.39
N ALA A 37 3.60 -5.45 -10.49
CA ALA A 37 4.30 -5.19 -11.74
C ALA A 37 3.96 -6.21 -12.85
N THR A 38 3.54 -7.44 -12.49
CA THR A 38 3.19 -8.49 -13.45
C THR A 38 1.79 -8.37 -14.07
N VAL A 39 0.89 -7.59 -13.47
CA VAL A 39 -0.53 -7.53 -13.84
C VAL A 39 -0.98 -6.20 -14.47
N ASN A 40 -0.07 -5.23 -14.64
CA ASN A 40 -0.30 -3.94 -15.32
C ASN A 40 -1.54 -3.16 -14.83
N VAL A 41 -1.77 -3.15 -13.52
CA VAL A 41 -2.83 -2.37 -12.86
C VAL A 41 -2.27 -1.06 -12.30
N LEU A 42 -3.10 -0.02 -12.21
CA LEU A 42 -2.77 1.13 -11.37
C LEU A 42 -3.08 0.77 -9.92
N TYR A 43 -2.24 1.17 -8.97
CA TYR A 43 -2.47 0.82 -7.57
C TYR A 43 -1.96 1.88 -6.60
N GLU A 44 -2.46 1.77 -5.38
CA GLU A 44 -1.94 2.47 -4.20
C GLU A 44 -1.80 1.51 -3.01
N PHE A 45 -0.99 1.93 -2.05
CA PHE A 45 -0.90 1.33 -0.72
C PHE A 45 -1.59 2.23 0.30
N VAL A 46 -2.44 1.64 1.15
CA VAL A 46 -3.02 2.29 2.31
C VAL A 46 -2.57 1.52 3.55
N LEU A 47 -1.58 2.06 4.25
CA LEU A 47 -1.08 1.50 5.50
C LEU A 47 -1.82 2.14 6.68
N VAL A 48 -2.42 1.31 7.54
CA VAL A 48 -3.14 1.76 8.72
C VAL A 48 -2.39 1.28 9.96
N ASP A 49 -1.79 2.20 10.71
CA ASP A 49 -1.22 1.89 12.01
C ASP A 49 -2.34 1.71 13.05
N ASP A 50 -2.46 0.49 13.58
CA ASP A 50 -3.51 0.08 14.52
C ASP A 50 -3.04 0.30 15.97
N ALA A 51 -2.74 1.55 16.31
CA ALA A 51 -2.25 1.97 17.63
C ALA A 51 -0.97 1.24 18.08
N SER A 52 0.03 1.17 17.20
CA SER A 52 1.30 0.53 17.53
C SER A 52 2.04 1.26 18.66
N SER A 53 2.73 0.48 19.48
CA SER A 53 3.58 0.97 20.59
C SER A 53 5.07 1.00 20.23
N ASP A 54 5.43 0.55 19.03
CA ASP A 54 6.78 0.54 18.49
C ASP A 54 6.95 1.61 17.40
N ASP A 55 7.96 1.48 16.55
CA ASP A 55 8.29 2.43 15.49
C ASP A 55 7.49 2.23 14.18
N THR A 56 6.46 1.38 14.17
CA THR A 56 5.62 1.10 12.98
C THR A 56 5.14 2.38 12.30
N TRP A 57 4.54 3.32 13.05
CA TRP A 57 4.05 4.59 12.48
C TRP A 57 5.18 5.48 11.94
N ALA A 58 6.34 5.51 12.60
CA ALA A 58 7.48 6.27 12.13
C ALA A 58 7.95 5.74 10.76
N ILE A 59 7.97 4.42 10.61
CA ILE A 59 8.37 3.76 9.36
C ILE A 59 7.36 4.00 8.24
N ILE A 60 6.05 3.92 8.52
CA ILE A 60 5.00 4.26 7.55
C ILE A 60 5.20 5.68 7.01
N LYS A 61 5.51 6.66 7.88
CA LYS A 61 5.77 8.04 7.46
C LYS A 61 7.02 8.18 6.59
N GLU A 62 8.09 7.48 6.90
CA GLU A 62 9.31 7.51 6.06
C GLU A 62 9.06 6.86 4.69
N GLU A 63 8.32 5.75 4.64
CA GLU A 63 7.95 5.13 3.36
C GLU A 63 7.03 6.03 2.52
N ALA A 64 6.09 6.75 3.15
CA ALA A 64 5.21 7.70 2.46
C ALA A 64 5.97 8.87 1.80
N LYS A 65 7.11 9.28 2.35
CA LYS A 65 7.96 10.33 1.73
C LYS A 65 8.64 9.85 0.45
N THR A 66 8.93 8.55 0.36
CA THR A 66 9.68 7.96 -0.76
C THR A 66 8.78 7.32 -1.80
N CYS A 67 7.54 6.97 -1.45
CA CYS A 67 6.57 6.33 -2.32
C CYS A 67 5.30 7.17 -2.46
N GLN A 68 5.14 7.87 -3.59
CA GLN A 68 3.96 8.70 -3.88
C GLN A 68 2.64 7.90 -3.93
N MET A 69 2.72 6.59 -4.17
CA MET A 69 1.56 5.70 -4.21
C MET A 69 1.16 5.17 -2.82
N LEU A 70 1.82 5.59 -1.75
CA LEU A 70 1.57 5.12 -0.39
C LEU A 70 0.93 6.23 0.46
N ARG A 71 -0.20 5.91 1.09
CA ARG A 71 -0.87 6.74 2.09
C ARG A 71 -0.81 6.03 3.45
N GLY A 72 -0.45 6.78 4.48
CA GLY A 72 -0.47 6.30 5.88
C GLY A 72 -1.62 6.93 6.65
N SER A 73 -2.28 6.15 7.49
CA SER A 73 -3.23 6.61 8.51
C SER A 73 -2.89 5.96 9.85
N SER A 74 -3.13 6.67 10.96
CA SER A 74 -3.06 6.08 12.29
C SER A 74 -4.44 6.14 12.95
N ALA A 75 -4.77 5.12 13.74
CA ALA A 75 -5.94 5.11 14.61
C ALA A 75 -5.73 5.93 15.89
#